data_AF-A0AAU7Z836-F1
#
_entry.id   AF-A0AAU7Z836-F1
#
_cell.length_a   1.000
_cell.length_b   1.000
_cell.length_c   1.000
_cell.angle_alpha   90.00
_cell.angle_beta   90.00
_cell.angle_gamma   90.00
#
_symmetry.space_group_name_H-M   'P 1'
#
loop_
_entity.id
_entity.type
_entity.pdbx_description
1 polymer ?
#
loop_
_entity_poly.entity_id
_entity_poly.type
_entity_poly.pdbx_seq_one_letter_code
_entity_poly.pdbx_strand_id
1 'polypeptide(L)'
;MTSLTCLKCQSSFSAYLDGDVSGQQMHKIASHLESCSDCKREFAAWRTTQHILSSVGPAKAPANLALRLRLAISHEHSKRKSSWIDTLSLKWDNTARPMLLQVSAGFAGTVALVGSIALLLGLFAAPEPVMANDEPLGAMTSPHYLYSSVNPHAILTDHDGVIVVEASVNSEGKVYDYHMVSGPESPAVQSQVVDQLLTSVFQPASVFGAPVRGRVVLTFSGISVRG
;
A
#
# COMPACT_ATOMS: atom_id res chain seq x y z
N MET A 1 -8.47 -89.47 -8.46
CA MET A 1 -7.41 -89.07 -7.51
C MET A 1 -7.48 -87.56 -7.34
N THR A 2 -7.78 -87.07 -6.13
CA THR A 2 -7.94 -85.63 -5.83
C THR A 2 -6.58 -84.97 -5.59
N SER A 3 -6.12 -84.15 -6.54
CA SER A 3 -4.95 -83.29 -6.33
C SER A 3 -5.37 -81.97 -5.65
N LEU A 4 -4.46 -81.34 -4.89
CA LEU A 4 -4.70 -80.03 -4.24
C LEU A 4 -5.14 -78.94 -5.25
N THR A 5 -4.68 -79.03 -6.49
CA THR A 5 -5.07 -78.14 -7.60
C THR A 5 -6.52 -78.35 -8.05
N CYS A 6 -7.03 -79.59 -8.01
CA CYS A 6 -8.43 -79.88 -8.32
C CYS A 6 -9.37 -79.28 -7.27
N LEU A 7 -9.04 -79.40 -5.98
CA LEU A 7 -9.84 -78.83 -4.89
C LEU A 7 -9.94 -77.30 -5.00
N LYS A 8 -8.83 -76.63 -5.33
CA LYS A 8 -8.81 -75.17 -5.54
C LYS A 8 -9.60 -74.72 -6.76
N CYS A 9 -9.62 -75.54 -7.81
CA CYS A 9 -10.43 -75.29 -9.00
C CYS A 9 -11.93 -75.44 -8.67
N GLN A 10 -12.30 -76.55 -8.02
CA GLN A 10 -13.67 -76.85 -7.61
C GLN A 10 -14.25 -75.78 -6.69
N SER A 11 -13.49 -75.32 -5.70
CA SER A 11 -13.93 -74.26 -4.78
C SER A 11 -14.17 -72.91 -5.49
N SER A 12 -13.61 -72.73 -6.68
CA SER A 12 -13.72 -71.49 -7.46
C SER A 12 -14.85 -71.52 -8.49
N PHE A 13 -15.60 -72.63 -8.63
CA PHE A 13 -16.61 -72.78 -9.69
C PHE A 13 -17.76 -71.75 -9.60
N SER A 14 -18.28 -71.46 -8.41
CA SER A 14 -19.36 -70.45 -8.26
C SER A 14 -18.88 -69.07 -8.70
N ALA A 15 -17.79 -68.57 -8.11
CA ALA A 15 -17.22 -67.26 -8.46
C ALA A 15 -16.84 -67.19 -9.95
N TYR A 16 -16.34 -68.28 -10.53
CA TYR A 16 -16.06 -68.35 -11.97
C TYR A 16 -17.32 -68.24 -12.83
N LEU A 17 -18.42 -68.89 -12.44
CA LEU A 17 -19.70 -68.81 -13.15
C LEU A 17 -20.40 -67.46 -12.97
N ASP A 18 -20.18 -66.78 -11.85
CA ASP A 18 -20.73 -65.46 -11.54
C ASP A 18 -19.87 -64.31 -12.11
N GLY A 19 -18.70 -64.63 -12.70
CA GLY A 19 -17.75 -63.64 -13.23
C GLY A 19 -16.97 -62.89 -12.15
N ASP A 20 -17.04 -63.31 -10.90
CA ASP A 20 -16.38 -62.71 -9.73
C ASP A 20 -14.95 -63.23 -9.53
N VAL A 21 -14.22 -63.38 -10.63
CA VAL A 21 -12.83 -63.87 -10.64
C VAL A 21 -11.97 -62.99 -11.54
N SER A 22 -10.71 -62.80 -11.17
CA SER A 22 -9.75 -62.08 -12.02
C SER A 22 -9.44 -62.85 -13.31
N GLY A 23 -9.07 -62.15 -14.38
CA GLY A 23 -8.75 -62.77 -15.68
C GLY A 23 -7.62 -63.80 -15.63
N GLN A 24 -6.60 -63.60 -14.77
CA GLN A 24 -5.53 -64.58 -14.57
C GLN A 24 -6.05 -65.88 -13.94
N GLN A 25 -7.02 -65.77 -13.02
CA GLN A 25 -7.63 -66.92 -12.36
C GLN A 25 -8.57 -67.65 -13.31
N MET A 26 -9.30 -66.93 -14.17
CA MET A 26 -10.09 -67.52 -15.24
C MET A 26 -9.23 -68.39 -16.17
N HIS A 27 -8.09 -67.87 -16.62
CA HIS A 27 -7.20 -68.62 -17.51
C HIS A 27 -6.65 -69.90 -16.84
N LYS A 28 -6.26 -69.82 -15.57
CA LYS A 28 -5.81 -70.99 -14.80
C LYS A 28 -6.91 -72.05 -14.68
N ILE A 29 -8.14 -71.65 -14.37
CA ILE A 29 -9.29 -72.56 -14.28
C ILE A 29 -9.57 -73.20 -15.64
N ALA A 30 -9.63 -72.42 -16.72
CA ALA A 30 -9.84 -72.92 -18.07
C ALA A 30 -8.78 -73.96 -18.49
N SER A 31 -7.50 -73.66 -18.27
CA SER A 31 -6.40 -74.60 -18.57
C SER A 31 -6.49 -75.90 -17.75
N HIS A 32 -6.98 -75.82 -16.51
CA HIS A 32 -7.19 -77.01 -15.68
C HIS A 32 -8.38 -77.85 -16.17
N LEU A 33 -9.47 -77.22 -16.64
CA LEU A 33 -10.63 -77.92 -17.20
C LEU A 33 -10.33 -78.59 -18.55
N GLU A 34 -9.34 -78.11 -19.29
CA GLU A 34 -8.85 -78.75 -20.52
C GLU A 34 -8.06 -80.03 -20.23
N SER A 35 -7.27 -80.03 -19.15
CA SER A 35 -6.37 -81.13 -18.79
C SER A 35 -6.99 -82.18 -17.85
N CYS A 36 -7.98 -81.80 -17.03
CA CYS A 36 -8.59 -82.67 -16.02
C CYS A 36 -10.04 -83.03 -16.38
N SER A 37 -10.27 -84.29 -16.77
CA SER A 37 -11.61 -84.80 -17.11
C SER A 37 -12.58 -84.82 -15.93
N ASP A 38 -12.09 -85.03 -14.71
CA ASP A 38 -12.92 -85.08 -13.50
C ASP A 38 -13.49 -83.69 -13.17
N CYS A 39 -12.65 -82.66 -13.11
CA CYS A 39 -13.09 -81.29 -12.88
C CYS A 39 -13.98 -80.78 -14.02
N LYS A 40 -13.72 -81.19 -15.27
CA LYS A 40 -14.58 -80.85 -16.42
C LYS A 40 -16.00 -81.42 -16.27
N ARG A 41 -16.12 -82.68 -15.85
CA ARG A 41 -17.42 -83.32 -15.61
C ARG A 41 -18.19 -82.63 -14.48
N GLU A 42 -17.51 -82.33 -13.38
CA GLU A 42 -18.12 -81.64 -12.25
C GLU A 42 -18.56 -80.22 -12.62
N PHE A 43 -17.72 -79.46 -13.32
CA PHE A 43 -18.06 -78.13 -13.80
C PHE A 43 -19.26 -78.13 -14.74
N ALA A 44 -19.40 -79.15 -15.60
CA ALA A 44 -20.58 -79.31 -16.45
C ALA A 44 -21.87 -79.56 -15.64
N ALA A 45 -21.78 -80.25 -14.51
CA ALA A 45 -22.92 -80.42 -13.59
C ALA A 45 -23.31 -79.07 -12.95
N TRP A 46 -22.34 -78.28 -12.48
CA TRP A 46 -22.57 -76.93 -11.96
C TRP A 46 -23.24 -76.00 -12.98
N ARG A 47 -22.77 -76.03 -14.24
CA ARG A 47 -23.36 -75.24 -15.32
C ARG A 47 -24.80 -75.65 -15.62
N THR A 48 -25.10 -76.95 -15.57
CA THR A 48 -26.47 -77.46 -15.73
C THR A 48 -27.38 -76.95 -14.62
N THR A 49 -26.93 -76.99 -13.36
CA THR A 49 -27.67 -76.46 -12.21
C THR A 49 -27.94 -74.97 -12.36
N GLN A 50 -26.93 -74.17 -12.73
CA GLN A 50 -27.11 -72.73 -12.97
C GLN A 50 -28.12 -72.47 -14.10
N HIS A 51 -28.05 -73.25 -15.17
CA HIS A 51 -29.01 -73.13 -16.29
C HIS A 51 -30.45 -73.42 -15.84
N ILE A 52 -30.67 -74.49 -15.07
CA ILE A 52 -31.99 -74.83 -14.52
C ILE A 52 -32.49 -73.70 -13.61
N LEU A 53 -31.65 -73.20 -12.70
CA LEU A 53 -32.04 -72.09 -11.81
C LEU A 53 -32.36 -70.81 -12.58
N SER A 54 -31.60 -70.50 -13.64
CA SER A 54 -31.87 -69.34 -14.49
C SER A 54 -33.21 -69.42 -15.23
N SER A 55 -33.68 -70.64 -15.51
CA SER A 55 -34.96 -70.87 -16.20
C SER A 55 -36.20 -70.60 -15.34
N VAL A 56 -36.04 -70.53 -14.01
CA VAL A 56 -37.12 -70.21 -13.06
C VAL A 56 -37.61 -68.75 -13.23
N GLY A 57 -36.81 -67.91 -13.88
CA GLY A 57 -37.14 -66.52 -14.18
C GLY A 57 -37.07 -65.60 -12.94
N PRO A 58 -36.92 -64.29 -13.15
CA PRO A 58 -36.88 -63.34 -12.05
C PRO A 58 -38.25 -63.25 -11.37
N ALA A 59 -38.25 -63.07 -10.05
CA ALA A 59 -39.46 -62.78 -9.29
C ALA A 59 -40.12 -61.49 -9.83
N LYS A 60 -41.44 -61.49 -9.95
CA LYS A 60 -42.20 -60.32 -10.43
C LYS A 60 -41.92 -59.12 -9.53
N ALA A 61 -41.35 -58.07 -10.09
CA ALA A 61 -41.10 -56.83 -9.37
C ALA A 61 -42.42 -56.24 -8.84
N PRO A 62 -42.45 -55.68 -7.61
CA PRO A 62 -43.66 -55.09 -7.07
C PRO A 62 -44.07 -53.87 -7.90
N ALA A 63 -45.38 -53.69 -8.11
CA ALA A 63 -45.92 -52.67 -9.02
C ALA A 63 -45.51 -51.23 -8.67
N ASN A 64 -45.17 -50.96 -7.41
CA ASN A 64 -44.72 -49.65 -6.93
C ASN A 64 -43.20 -49.46 -6.91
N LEU A 65 -42.39 -50.43 -7.38
CA LEU A 65 -40.93 -50.35 -7.31
C LEU A 65 -40.39 -49.13 -8.06
N ALA A 66 -40.87 -48.90 -9.29
CA ALA A 66 -40.43 -47.78 -10.12
C ALA A 66 -40.74 -46.42 -9.46
N LEU A 67 -41.92 -46.31 -8.83
CA LEU A 67 -42.32 -45.13 -8.08
C LEU A 67 -41.43 -44.93 -6.84
N ARG A 68 -41.18 -46.00 -6.07
CA ARG A 68 -40.31 -45.95 -4.88
C ARG A 68 -38.87 -45.56 -5.24
N LEU A 69 -38.32 -46.08 -6.33
CA LEU A 69 -36.99 -45.68 -6.80
C LEU A 69 -36.95 -44.20 -7.19
N ARG A 70 -37.92 -43.73 -7.99
CA ARG A 70 -37.98 -42.30 -8.38
C ARG A 70 -38.11 -41.38 -7.17
N LEU A 71 -38.92 -41.77 -6.19
CA LEU A 71 -39.04 -41.05 -4.91
C LEU A 71 -37.73 -41.05 -4.13
N ALA A 72 -37.07 -42.21 -3.98
CA ALA A 72 -35.78 -42.31 -3.29
C ALA A 72 -34.71 -41.42 -3.95
N ILE A 73 -34.57 -41.50 -5.28
CA ILE A 73 -33.62 -40.69 -6.06
C ILE A 73 -33.93 -39.19 -5.92
N SER A 74 -35.21 -38.80 -6.03
CA SER A 74 -35.63 -37.40 -5.86
C SER A 74 -35.29 -36.86 -4.47
N HIS A 75 -35.51 -37.67 -3.43
CA HIS A 75 -35.26 -37.29 -2.05
C HIS A 75 -33.76 -37.16 -1.74
N GLU A 76 -32.91 -37.97 -2.37
CA GLU A 76 -31.46 -37.84 -2.27
C GLU A 76 -30.95 -36.56 -2.96
N HIS A 77 -31.50 -36.24 -4.14
CA HIS A 77 -31.18 -35.00 -4.85
C HIS A 77 -31.62 -33.74 -4.08
N SER A 78 -32.79 -33.75 -3.44
CA SER A 78 -33.29 -32.60 -2.68
C SER A 78 -32.47 -32.36 -1.40
N LYS A 79 -32.11 -33.42 -0.67
CA LYS A 79 -31.25 -33.34 0.52
C LYS A 79 -29.86 -32.77 0.20
N ARG A 80 -29.28 -33.13 -0.96
CA ARG A 80 -27.98 -32.59 -1.39
C ARG A 80 -28.03 -31.08 -1.65
N LYS A 81 -29.14 -30.56 -2.19
CA LYS A 81 -29.30 -29.12 -2.46
C LYS A 81 -29.60 -28.31 -1.18
N SER A 82 -30.46 -28.83 -0.30
CA SER A 82 -30.76 -28.20 0.99
C SER A 82 -29.51 -28.16 1.87
N SER A 83 -28.81 -29.28 2.00
CA SER A 83 -27.62 -29.40 2.86
C SER A 83 -26.53 -28.38 2.51
N TRP A 84 -26.33 -28.04 1.24
CA TRP A 84 -25.33 -27.03 0.87
C TRP A 84 -25.76 -25.61 1.26
N ILE A 85 -27.03 -25.24 1.06
CA ILE A 85 -27.55 -23.92 1.45
C ILE A 85 -27.62 -23.80 2.97
N ASP A 86 -28.06 -24.86 3.66
CA ASP A 86 -28.16 -24.94 5.12
C ASP A 86 -26.77 -24.90 5.78
N THR A 87 -25.77 -25.55 5.19
CA THR A 87 -24.39 -25.47 5.71
C THR A 87 -23.75 -24.10 5.46
N LEU A 88 -24.12 -23.42 4.37
CA LEU A 88 -23.63 -22.07 4.06
C LEU A 88 -24.28 -21.01 4.97
N SER A 89 -25.59 -21.12 5.23
CA SER A 89 -26.32 -20.21 6.12
C SER A 89 -25.83 -20.33 7.57
N LEU A 90 -25.65 -21.57 8.06
CA LEU A 90 -25.11 -21.81 9.40
C LEU A 90 -23.68 -21.26 9.58
N LYS A 91 -22.84 -21.39 8.54
CA LYS A 91 -21.50 -20.79 8.55
C LYS A 91 -21.55 -19.26 8.50
N TRP A 92 -22.45 -18.68 7.71
CA TRP A 92 -22.63 -17.24 7.64
C TRP A 92 -23.10 -16.66 8.99
N ASP A 93 -24.12 -17.25 9.61
CA ASP A 93 -24.64 -16.80 10.90
C ASP A 93 -23.59 -16.89 12.02
N ASN A 94 -22.74 -17.92 12.01
CA ASN A 94 -21.67 -18.06 13.01
C ASN A 94 -20.44 -17.19 12.72
N THR A 95 -20.15 -16.85 11.46
CA THR A 95 -18.92 -16.12 11.08
C THR A 95 -19.15 -14.62 10.93
N ALA A 96 -20.27 -14.22 10.34
CA ALA A 96 -20.57 -12.81 10.07
C ALA A 96 -21.04 -12.06 11.34
N ARG A 97 -21.78 -12.71 12.24
CA ARG A 97 -22.23 -12.08 13.50
C ARG A 97 -21.07 -11.58 14.39
N PRO A 98 -20.00 -12.36 14.66
CA PRO A 98 -18.89 -11.87 15.46
C PRO A 98 -18.02 -10.85 14.69
N MET A 99 -17.87 -10.98 13.37
CA MET A 99 -17.10 -10.02 12.57
C MET A 99 -17.79 -8.65 12.48
N LEU A 100 -19.12 -8.59 12.46
CA LEU A 100 -19.86 -7.32 12.40
C LEU A 100 -19.59 -6.42 13.62
N LEU A 101 -19.48 -7.03 14.80
CA LEU A 101 -19.13 -6.32 16.03
C LEU A 101 -17.68 -5.80 16.00
N GLN A 102 -16.74 -6.60 15.49
CA GLN A 102 -15.33 -6.23 15.47
C GLN A 102 -15.00 -5.16 14.42
N VAL A 103 -15.61 -5.25 13.23
CA VAL A 103 -15.40 -4.28 12.13
C VAL A 103 -16.05 -2.93 12.43
N SER A 104 -17.25 -2.92 13.01
CA SER A 104 -17.94 -1.68 13.37
C SER A 104 -17.21 -0.89 14.47
N ALA A 105 -16.68 -1.58 15.48
CA ALA A 105 -15.90 -0.95 16.54
C ALA A 105 -14.61 -0.30 16.01
N GLY A 106 -13.89 -0.99 15.11
CA GLY A 106 -12.68 -0.45 14.49
C GLY A 106 -12.95 0.80 13.64
N PHE A 107 -13.98 0.74 12.78
CA PHE A 107 -14.34 1.85 11.90
C PHE A 107 -14.73 3.10 12.68
N ALA A 108 -15.60 2.95 13.69
CA ALA A 108 -16.02 4.06 14.55
C ALA A 108 -14.81 4.70 15.27
N GLY A 109 -13.87 3.88 15.74
CA GLY A 109 -12.63 4.35 16.35
C GLY A 109 -11.77 5.17 15.39
N THR A 110 -11.54 4.69 14.16
CA THR A 110 -10.77 5.45 13.16
C THR A 110 -11.42 6.77 12.78
N VAL A 111 -12.73 6.81 12.60
CA VAL A 111 -13.44 8.05 12.27
C VAL A 111 -13.35 9.05 13.42
N ALA A 112 -13.48 8.61 14.67
CA ALA A 112 -13.32 9.46 15.83
C ALA A 112 -11.88 10.00 15.96
N LEU A 113 -10.87 9.15 15.78
CA LEU A 113 -9.46 9.56 15.90
C LEU A 113 -9.04 10.50 14.77
N VAL A 114 -9.25 10.13 13.52
CA VAL A 114 -8.87 10.95 12.37
C VAL A 114 -9.71 12.22 12.32
N GLY A 115 -11.02 12.11 12.58
CA GLY A 115 -11.92 13.25 12.62
C GLY A 115 -11.56 14.24 13.71
N SER A 116 -11.21 13.78 14.92
CA SER A 116 -10.77 14.67 16.00
C SER A 116 -9.45 15.35 15.70
N ILE A 117 -8.46 14.64 15.14
CA ILE A 117 -7.17 15.23 14.74
C ILE A 117 -7.39 16.29 13.66
N ALA A 118 -8.16 15.97 12.62
CA ALA A 118 -8.46 16.92 11.55
C ALA A 118 -9.20 18.16 12.05
N LEU A 119 -10.17 17.98 12.96
CA LEU A 119 -10.89 19.07 13.61
C LEU A 119 -9.95 19.93 14.47
N LEU A 120 -9.06 19.32 15.26
CA LEU A 120 -8.09 20.04 16.08
C LEU A 120 -7.12 20.85 15.23
N LEU A 121 -6.58 20.26 14.15
CA LEU A 121 -5.71 20.98 13.22
C LEU A 121 -6.46 22.13 12.51
N GLY A 122 -7.71 21.90 12.09
CA GLY A 122 -8.50 22.93 11.43
C GLY A 122 -8.91 24.10 12.34
N LEU A 123 -9.18 23.83 13.63
CA LEU A 123 -9.60 24.87 14.59
C LEU A 123 -8.42 25.59 15.26
N PHE A 124 -7.30 24.91 15.53
CA PHE A 124 -6.21 25.45 16.34
C PHE A 124 -4.90 25.67 15.59
N ALA A 125 -4.73 25.13 14.38
CA ALA A 125 -3.54 25.33 13.55
C ALA A 125 -3.87 26.12 12.29
N ALA A 126 -4.53 27.27 12.46
CA ALA A 126 -4.60 28.26 11.39
C ALA A 126 -3.16 28.58 10.95
N PRO A 127 -2.80 28.40 9.67
CA PRO A 127 -1.45 28.71 9.22
C PRO A 127 -1.24 30.20 9.46
N GLU A 128 -0.20 30.55 10.23
CA GLU A 128 0.21 31.95 10.31
C GLU A 128 0.48 32.44 8.89
N PRO A 129 -0.07 33.61 8.50
CA PRO A 129 0.26 34.19 7.22
C PRO A 129 1.78 34.32 7.16
N VAL A 130 2.40 33.71 6.15
CA VAL A 130 3.84 33.82 5.89
C VAL A 130 4.12 35.29 5.63
N MET A 131 4.45 36.03 6.68
CA MET A 131 4.98 37.37 6.55
C MET A 131 6.42 37.20 6.11
N ALA A 132 6.77 37.80 4.97
CA ALA A 132 8.16 38.04 4.61
C ALA A 132 8.72 39.08 5.61
N ASN A 133 8.98 38.63 6.83
CA ASN A 133 9.67 39.40 7.84
C ASN A 133 11.16 39.18 7.55
N ASP A 134 11.85 40.21 7.07
CA ASP A 134 13.31 40.23 6.97
C ASP A 134 13.94 40.34 8.38
N GLU A 135 13.41 39.57 9.35
CA GLU A 135 14.06 39.39 10.63
C GLU A 135 15.18 38.36 10.45
N PRO A 136 16.42 38.74 10.78
CA PRO A 136 17.55 37.87 10.62
C PRO A 136 17.36 36.62 11.47
N LEU A 137 17.52 35.45 10.87
CA LEU A 137 17.52 34.14 11.51
C LEU A 137 18.60 34.11 12.63
N GLY A 138 18.21 34.55 13.82
CA GLY A 138 18.78 34.36 15.16
C GLY A 138 20.24 34.69 15.44
N ALA A 139 21.09 34.84 14.44
CA ALA A 139 22.54 34.75 14.65
C ALA A 139 23.37 35.77 13.88
N MET A 140 22.88 36.40 12.80
CA MET A 140 23.67 37.36 12.02
C MET A 140 22.80 38.49 11.48
N THR A 141 23.16 39.74 11.76
CA THR A 141 22.48 40.94 11.25
C THR A 141 23.45 41.78 10.42
N SER A 142 22.99 42.34 9.31
CA SER A 142 23.75 43.33 8.53
C SER A 142 23.68 44.72 9.18
N PRO A 143 24.63 45.64 8.88
CA PRO A 143 24.53 47.01 9.36
C PRO A 143 23.26 47.69 8.83
N HIS A 144 22.60 48.48 9.68
CA HIS A 144 21.37 49.18 9.31
C HIS A 144 21.53 50.69 9.53
N TYR A 145 21.11 51.51 8.57
CA TYR A 145 21.17 52.97 8.71
C TYR A 145 20.19 53.44 9.78
N LEU A 146 20.65 54.23 10.75
CA LEU A 146 19.78 54.78 11.79
C LEU A 146 19.39 56.22 11.47
N TYR A 147 20.37 57.10 11.42
CA TYR A 147 20.18 58.53 11.17
C TYR A 147 21.50 59.18 10.73
N SER A 148 21.40 60.43 10.26
CA SER A 148 22.56 61.29 10.02
C SER A 148 22.50 62.48 10.96
N SER A 149 23.64 62.88 11.52
CA SER A 149 23.72 64.04 12.43
C SER A 149 23.46 65.37 11.70
N VAL A 150 23.59 65.38 10.38
CA VAL A 150 23.29 66.50 9.49
C VAL A 150 22.23 66.06 8.49
N ASN A 151 21.32 66.96 8.11
CA ASN A 151 20.34 66.67 7.07
C ASN A 151 21.06 66.19 5.80
N PRO A 152 20.70 65.02 5.23
CA PRO A 152 21.25 64.59 3.97
C PRO A 152 20.79 65.55 2.87
N HIS A 153 21.70 65.96 2.01
CA HIS A 153 21.42 66.82 0.86
C HIS A 153 21.70 66.04 -0.44
N ALA A 154 21.10 66.43 -1.54
CA ALA A 154 21.44 65.82 -2.82
C ALA A 154 22.89 66.19 -3.22
N ILE A 155 23.60 65.23 -3.81
CA ILE A 155 25.01 65.44 -4.20
C ILE A 155 25.03 66.18 -5.53
N LEU A 156 25.75 67.29 -5.60
CA LEU A 156 25.88 68.06 -6.84
C LEU A 156 26.82 67.33 -7.80
N THR A 157 26.32 67.03 -8.99
CA THR A 157 27.01 66.27 -10.04
C THR A 157 26.85 66.97 -11.39
N ASP A 158 27.70 66.63 -12.36
CA ASP A 158 27.60 67.18 -13.72
C ASP A 158 26.35 66.67 -14.46
N HIS A 159 25.93 65.44 -14.16
CA HIS A 159 24.75 64.79 -14.75
C HIS A 159 23.93 64.10 -13.68
N ASP A 160 22.59 64.14 -13.81
CA ASP A 160 21.69 63.39 -12.92
C ASP A 160 22.02 61.89 -12.96
N GLY A 161 22.17 61.29 -11.78
CA GLY A 161 22.56 59.90 -11.67
C GLY A 161 22.49 59.37 -10.24
N VAL A 162 22.46 58.05 -10.11
CA VAL A 162 22.53 57.39 -8.80
C VAL A 162 23.99 57.09 -8.49
N ILE A 163 24.46 57.55 -7.34
CA ILE A 163 25.78 57.23 -6.82
C ILE A 163 25.63 56.07 -5.84
N VAL A 164 26.33 54.97 -6.09
CA VAL A 164 26.31 53.77 -5.25
C VAL A 164 27.64 53.67 -4.52
N VAL A 165 27.59 53.61 -3.20
CA VAL A 165 28.78 53.57 -2.34
C VAL A 165 28.68 52.37 -1.42
N GLU A 166 29.74 51.57 -1.39
CA GLU A 166 29.92 50.52 -0.40
C GLU A 166 30.72 51.07 0.77
N ALA A 167 30.09 51.20 1.94
CA ALA A 167 30.70 51.72 3.16
C ALA A 167 30.98 50.58 4.14
N SER A 168 32.16 50.62 4.75
CA SER A 168 32.55 49.69 5.81
C SER A 168 32.27 50.31 7.17
N VAL A 169 31.45 49.64 7.97
CA VAL A 169 30.98 50.09 9.28
C VAL A 169 31.70 49.31 10.38
N ASN A 170 32.21 50.02 11.38
CA ASN A 170 32.88 49.41 12.53
C ASN A 170 31.87 48.87 13.58
N SER A 171 32.37 48.28 14.66
CA SER A 171 31.52 47.77 15.76
C SER A 171 30.81 48.87 16.57
N GLU A 172 31.17 50.15 16.37
CA GLU A 172 30.48 51.30 16.99
C GLU A 172 29.37 51.87 16.09
N GLY A 173 29.18 51.34 14.88
CA GLY A 173 28.21 51.88 13.94
C GLY A 173 28.70 53.08 13.12
N LYS A 174 30.01 53.34 13.09
CA LYS A 174 30.62 54.43 12.32
C LYS A 174 31.30 53.91 11.05
N VAL A 175 31.23 54.69 9.99
CA VAL A 175 31.94 54.42 8.73
C VAL A 175 33.43 54.70 8.92
N TYR A 176 34.28 53.75 8.56
CA TYR A 176 35.75 53.92 8.62
C TYR A 176 36.44 53.81 7.27
N ASP A 177 35.75 53.24 6.27
CA ASP A 177 36.26 53.08 4.92
C ASP A 177 35.09 53.07 3.93
N TYR A 178 35.35 53.46 2.67
CA TYR A 178 34.34 53.49 1.62
C TYR A 178 34.94 53.20 0.26
N HIS A 179 34.13 52.59 -0.60
CA HIS A 179 34.46 52.34 -1.99
C HIS A 179 33.28 52.75 -2.87
N MET A 180 33.51 53.65 -3.83
CA MET A 180 32.48 54.04 -4.78
C MET A 180 32.30 52.94 -5.83
N VAL A 181 31.13 52.30 -5.84
CA VAL A 181 30.81 51.21 -6.77
C VAL A 181 30.34 51.76 -8.12
N SER A 182 29.60 52.88 -8.09
CA SER A 182 29.12 53.55 -9.30
C SER A 182 28.93 55.04 -9.02
N GLY A 183 29.40 55.92 -9.91
CA GLY A 183 29.22 57.36 -9.81
C GLY A 183 30.33 58.16 -10.51
N PRO A 184 30.20 59.50 -10.62
CA PRO A 184 31.22 60.36 -11.22
C PRO A 184 32.48 60.42 -10.35
N GLU A 185 33.65 60.13 -10.91
CA GLU A 185 34.97 60.20 -10.23
C GLU A 185 35.52 61.63 -10.12
N SER A 186 34.66 62.60 -9.80
CA SER A 186 35.10 63.99 -9.57
C SER A 186 35.51 64.18 -8.10
N PRO A 187 36.66 64.83 -7.81
CA PRO A 187 37.08 65.14 -6.44
C PRO A 187 36.02 65.92 -5.64
N ALA A 188 35.22 66.76 -6.29
CA ALA A 188 34.15 67.52 -5.66
C ALA A 188 32.94 66.66 -5.27
N VAL A 189 32.68 65.58 -6.02
CA VAL A 189 31.63 64.60 -5.71
C VAL A 189 32.09 63.71 -4.56
N GLN A 190 33.35 63.26 -4.60
CA GLN A 190 33.95 62.46 -3.53
C GLN A 190 33.93 63.18 -2.18
N SER A 191 34.26 64.47 -2.13
CA SER A 191 34.22 65.23 -0.87
C SER A 191 32.80 65.33 -0.28
N GLN A 192 31.78 65.49 -1.14
CA GLN A 192 30.38 65.54 -0.71
C GLN A 192 29.90 64.17 -0.19
N VAL A 193 30.27 63.08 -0.85
CA VAL A 193 29.99 61.71 -0.39
C VAL A 193 30.64 61.46 0.97
N VAL A 194 31.92 61.81 1.12
CA VAL A 194 32.67 61.59 2.37
C VAL A 194 32.05 62.36 3.53
N ASP A 195 31.69 63.62 3.33
CA ASP A 195 31.05 64.44 4.38
C ASP A 195 29.76 63.78 4.90
N GLN A 196 28.91 63.29 3.99
CA GLN A 196 27.67 62.60 4.34
C GLN A 196 27.90 61.25 5.03
N LEU A 197 28.92 60.49 4.61
CA LEU A 197 29.28 59.24 5.26
C LEU A 197 29.81 59.46 6.68
N LEU A 198 30.59 60.51 6.91
CA LEU A 198 31.14 60.84 8.23
C LEU A 198 30.05 61.27 9.23
N THR A 199 28.95 61.86 8.75
CA THR A 199 27.80 62.25 9.58
C THR A 199 26.77 61.14 9.77
N SER A 200 26.88 60.03 9.03
CA SER A 200 25.94 58.90 9.09
C SER A 200 26.24 57.93 10.23
N VAL A 201 25.19 57.53 10.95
CA VAL A 201 25.26 56.58 12.07
C VAL A 201 24.45 55.33 11.73
N PHE A 202 25.08 54.17 11.92
CA PHE A 202 24.51 52.85 11.66
C PHE A 202 24.36 52.06 12.95
N GLN A 203 23.39 51.15 12.97
CA GLN A 203 23.45 49.99 13.86
C GLN A 203 24.50 49.03 13.29
N PRO A 204 25.51 48.61 14.08
CA PRO A 204 26.55 47.72 13.58
C PRO A 204 25.96 46.36 13.18
N ALA A 205 26.65 45.67 12.28
CA ALA A 205 26.38 44.25 12.08
C ALA A 205 26.55 43.50 13.40
N SER A 206 25.76 42.46 13.65
CA SER A 206 25.89 41.67 14.87
C SER A 206 25.93 40.19 14.55
N VAL A 207 26.72 39.44 15.32
CA VAL A 207 26.75 37.98 15.28
C VAL A 207 26.43 37.48 16.69
N PHE A 208 25.34 36.74 16.85
CA PHE A 208 24.79 36.35 18.17
C PHE A 208 24.63 37.53 19.14
N GLY A 209 24.20 38.70 18.62
CA GLY A 209 24.02 39.92 19.41
C GLY A 209 25.29 40.69 19.75
N ALA A 210 26.48 40.16 19.43
CA ALA A 210 27.75 40.87 19.59
C ALA A 210 28.03 41.74 18.34
N PRO A 211 28.35 43.05 18.49
CA PRO A 211 28.61 43.92 17.36
C PRO A 211 29.94 43.57 16.67
N VAL A 212 29.89 43.42 15.34
CA VAL A 212 31.03 43.11 14.48
C VAL A 212 31.13 44.13 13.34
N ARG A 213 32.26 44.13 12.63
CA ARG A 213 32.43 44.94 11.42
C ARG A 213 31.54 44.38 10.30
N GLY A 214 30.94 45.27 9.52
CA GLY A 214 30.10 44.90 8.39
C GLY A 214 30.25 45.89 7.23
N ARG A 215 29.67 45.54 6.09
CA ARG A 215 29.61 46.39 4.89
C ARG A 215 28.15 46.70 4.59
N VAL A 216 27.89 47.92 4.13
CA VAL A 216 26.56 48.38 3.73
C VAL A 216 26.67 49.09 2.39
N VAL A 217 25.68 48.89 1.53
CA VAL A 217 25.57 49.59 0.25
C VAL A 217 24.58 50.73 0.41
N LEU A 218 25.02 51.93 0.07
CA LEU A 218 24.26 53.17 0.16
C LEU A 218 24.07 53.73 -1.24
N THR A 219 22.91 54.34 -1.47
CA THR A 219 22.56 54.99 -2.73
C THR A 219 22.26 56.45 -2.47
N PHE A 220 23.01 57.34 -3.12
CA PHE A 220 22.80 58.79 -3.07
C PHE A 220 22.24 59.28 -4.40
N SER A 221 21.39 60.31 -4.34
CA SER A 221 20.92 61.01 -5.53
C SER A 221 21.94 62.09 -5.95
N GLY A 222 22.49 61.94 -7.15
CA GLY A 222 23.24 62.98 -7.84
C GLY A 222 22.28 63.87 -8.62
N ILE A 223 22.28 65.17 -8.34
CA ILE A 223 21.50 66.16 -9.08
C ILE A 223 22.44 67.07 -9.89
N SER A 224 22.04 67.41 -11.11
CA SER A 224 22.72 68.36 -11.99
C SER A 224 21.94 69.65 -12.07
N VAL A 225 22.57 70.75 -11.64
CA VAL A 225 21.98 72.09 -11.77
C VAL A 225 22.49 72.69 -13.08
N ARG A 226 21.67 72.64 -14.13
CA ARG A 226 21.92 73.39 -15.37
C ARG A 226 21.56 74.85 -15.13
N GLY A 227 22.57 75.71 -15.08
CA GLY A 227 22.43 77.16 -15.17
C GLY A 227 22.22 77.63 -16.60
#